data_AF-A0AAP0MGI2-F1
#
_entry.id   AF-A0AAP0MGI2-F1
#
_cell.length_a   1.000
_cell.length_b   1.000
_cell.length_c   1.000
_cell.angle_alpha   90.00
_cell.angle_beta   90.00
_cell.angle_gamma   90.00
#
_symmetry.space_group_name_H-M   'P 1'
#
loop_
_entity.id
_entity.type
_entity.pdbx_description
1 polymer ?
#
loop_
_entity_poly.entity_id
_entity_poly.type
_entity_poly.pdbx_seq_one_letter_code
_entity_poly.pdbx_strand_id
1 'polypeptide(L)'
;MIKIHLCHLIRFVNDVIEASDGSLYITVSSTKFAPKAYYLDLDEGEPHGQLLRYDPSSKQVSINREIFIENFPGGPANIPLAPDGSFWISLIKMNPSAVETVHSSKNRKQLLEEHPELINQLMSTGKGAAAKVVKVSANGSIIREFNDPNAKNISFVTSALEFHGNLYLASINSNFIGKLPLK
;
A
#
# COMPACT_ATOMS: atom_id res chain seq x y z
N MET A 1 13.07 -15.61 -20.58
CA MET A 1 12.40 -16.65 -19.76
C MET A 1 12.18 -16.05 -18.37
N ILE A 2 10.95 -16.01 -17.86
CA ILE A 2 10.64 -15.48 -16.51
C ILE A 2 10.97 -16.59 -15.51
N LYS A 3 11.86 -16.33 -14.54
CA LYS A 3 12.11 -17.24 -13.40
C LYS A 3 11.13 -16.87 -12.28
N ILE A 4 10.30 -17.83 -11.88
CA ILE A 4 9.33 -17.62 -10.81
C ILE A 4 9.97 -18.05 -9.49
N HIS A 5 10.12 -17.11 -8.56
CA HIS A 5 10.54 -17.39 -7.18
C HIS A 5 9.28 -17.50 -6.32
N LEU A 6 8.84 -18.72 -6.03
CA LEU A 6 7.65 -18.95 -5.20
C LEU A 6 7.99 -18.70 -3.72
N CYS A 7 7.23 -17.81 -3.08
CA CYS A 7 7.24 -17.65 -1.64
C CYS A 7 5.82 -17.86 -1.12
N HIS A 8 5.60 -18.94 -0.37
CA HIS A 8 4.28 -19.30 0.17
C HIS A 8 3.70 -18.27 1.17
N LEU A 9 4.51 -17.31 1.58
CA LEU A 9 4.20 -16.28 2.56
C LEU A 9 3.89 -14.91 1.92
N ILE A 10 3.73 -14.83 0.59
CA ILE A 10 3.33 -13.61 -0.11
C ILE A 10 2.07 -13.88 -0.91
N ARG A 11 1.04 -13.06 -0.73
CA ARG A 11 -0.28 -13.24 -1.38
C ARG A 11 -0.66 -12.09 -2.30
N PHE A 12 -0.20 -10.88 -1.99
CA PHE A 12 -0.43 -9.70 -2.81
C PHE A 12 0.80 -8.80 -2.86
N VAL A 13 1.61 -8.94 -3.92
CA VAL A 13 2.70 -8.02 -4.29
C VAL A 13 2.14 -6.90 -5.15
N ASN A 14 2.58 -5.65 -4.94
CA ASN A 14 2.23 -4.53 -5.82
C ASN A 14 3.39 -4.10 -6.70
N ASP A 15 4.51 -3.70 -6.10
CA ASP A 15 5.55 -2.96 -6.80
C ASP A 15 6.95 -3.46 -6.41
N VAL A 16 7.91 -3.20 -7.31
CA VAL A 16 9.33 -3.50 -7.11
C VAL A 16 10.18 -2.38 -7.69
N ILE A 17 11.16 -1.92 -6.92
CA ILE A 17 12.14 -0.93 -7.36
C ILE A 17 13.56 -1.39 -7.05
N GLU A 18 14.52 -0.87 -7.80
CA GLU A 18 15.93 -1.00 -7.54
C GLU A 18 16.44 0.24 -6.80
N ALA A 19 17.19 0.03 -5.72
CA ALA A 19 17.93 1.08 -5.03
C ALA A 19 19.35 1.21 -5.59
N SER A 20 20.02 2.33 -5.30
CA SER A 20 21.35 2.62 -5.82
C SER A 20 22.45 1.64 -5.38
N ASP A 21 22.21 0.87 -4.32
CA ASP A 21 23.11 -0.19 -3.83
C ASP A 21 22.89 -1.54 -4.55
N GLY A 22 21.94 -1.62 -5.50
CA GLY A 22 21.57 -2.83 -6.21
C GLY A 22 20.55 -3.71 -5.46
N SER A 23 20.12 -3.31 -4.27
CA SER A 23 19.04 -3.99 -3.55
C SER A 23 17.70 -3.75 -4.23
N LEU A 24 16.84 -4.77 -4.26
CA LEU A 24 15.46 -4.64 -4.68
C LEU A 24 14.54 -4.45 -3.48
N TYR A 25 13.66 -3.46 -3.53
CA TYR A 25 12.62 -3.26 -2.54
C TYR A 25 11.27 -3.64 -3.14
N ILE A 26 10.46 -4.40 -2.40
CA ILE A 26 9.22 -4.99 -2.89
C ILE A 26 8.10 -4.71 -1.88
N THR A 27 6.98 -4.14 -2.34
CA THR A 27 5.80 -4.03 -1.50
C THR A 27 4.93 -5.25 -1.53
N VAL A 28 4.52 -5.67 -0.35
CA VAL A 28 3.51 -6.69 -0.12
C VAL A 28 2.33 -6.04 0.57
N SER A 29 1.23 -5.82 -0.15
CA SER A 29 -0.01 -5.29 0.45
C SER A 29 -0.62 -6.26 1.44
N SER A 30 -0.45 -7.57 1.22
CA SER A 30 -0.95 -8.61 2.10
C SER A 30 -0.14 -9.90 2.00
N THR A 31 0.19 -10.46 3.15
CA THR A 31 0.77 -11.81 3.28
C THR A 31 -0.30 -12.91 3.35
N LYS A 32 -1.58 -12.55 3.49
CA LYS A 32 -2.69 -13.49 3.78
C LYS A 32 -3.75 -13.56 2.68
N PHE A 33 -4.08 -12.43 2.06
CA PHE A 33 -5.17 -12.31 1.10
C PHE A 33 -4.67 -11.90 -0.29
N ALA A 34 -5.28 -12.47 -1.33
CA ALA A 34 -5.06 -12.07 -2.72
C ALA A 34 -5.78 -10.74 -3.03
N PRO A 35 -5.45 -10.02 -4.11
CA PRO A 35 -6.03 -8.70 -4.42
C PRO A 35 -7.56 -8.66 -4.37
N LYS A 36 -8.24 -9.68 -4.91
CA LYS A 36 -9.71 -9.76 -4.92
C LYS A 36 -10.33 -9.90 -3.53
N ALA A 37 -9.56 -10.39 -2.56
CA ALA A 37 -9.99 -10.61 -1.18
C ALA A 37 -9.30 -9.65 -0.19
N TYR A 38 -8.59 -8.64 -0.69
CA TYR A 38 -7.79 -7.73 0.14
C TYR A 38 -8.66 -6.94 1.14
N TYR A 39 -9.94 -6.71 0.83
CA TYR A 39 -10.91 -6.11 1.76
C TYR A 39 -11.08 -6.91 3.06
N LEU A 40 -10.75 -8.21 3.09
CA LEU A 40 -10.77 -9.02 4.32
C LEU A 40 -9.56 -8.73 5.21
N ASP A 41 -8.41 -8.43 4.63
CA ASP A 41 -7.22 -8.00 5.36
C ASP A 41 -7.52 -6.72 6.15
N LEU A 42 -8.12 -5.80 5.42
CA LEU A 42 -8.68 -4.58 5.94
C LEU A 42 -9.71 -4.90 7.05
N ASP A 43 -10.74 -5.70 6.79
CA ASP A 43 -11.78 -6.03 7.79
C ASP A 43 -11.23 -6.63 9.09
N GLU A 44 -10.16 -7.41 9.04
CA GLU A 44 -9.51 -7.95 10.24
C GLU A 44 -8.87 -6.85 11.12
N GLY A 45 -8.58 -5.68 10.54
CA GLY A 45 -7.96 -4.56 11.24
C GLY A 45 -6.49 -4.78 11.58
N GLU A 46 -5.90 -5.87 11.10
CA GLU A 46 -4.52 -6.28 11.37
C GLU A 46 -3.61 -5.86 10.20
N PRO A 47 -2.46 -5.23 10.47
CA PRO A 47 -1.57 -4.79 9.41
C PRO A 47 -0.75 -5.97 8.84
N HIS A 48 -1.22 -6.63 7.79
CA HIS A 48 -0.45 -7.70 7.11
C HIS A 48 0.49 -7.19 5.99
N GLY A 49 0.60 -5.87 5.83
CA GLY A 49 1.46 -5.23 4.84
C GLY A 49 2.93 -5.26 5.22
N GLN A 50 3.81 -5.45 4.23
CA GLN A 50 5.26 -5.49 4.42
C GLN A 50 6.01 -4.74 3.32
N LEU A 51 7.20 -4.24 3.66
CA LEU A 51 8.23 -3.85 2.71
C LEU A 51 9.39 -4.83 2.84
N LEU A 52 9.71 -5.52 1.74
CA LEU A 52 10.81 -6.50 1.69
C LEU A 52 12.03 -5.87 1.03
N ARG A 53 13.22 -6.23 1.51
CA ARG A 53 14.50 -5.99 0.82
C ARG A 53 15.06 -7.32 0.33
N TYR A 54 15.48 -7.35 -0.93
CA TYR A 54 16.07 -8.51 -1.59
C TYR A 54 17.40 -8.15 -2.25
N ASP A 55 18.44 -8.92 -1.93
CA ASP A 55 19.74 -8.83 -2.61
C ASP A 55 19.81 -9.85 -3.75
N PRO A 56 19.78 -9.40 -5.02
CA PRO A 56 19.84 -10.29 -6.19
C PRO A 56 21.19 -11.01 -6.32
N SER A 57 22.26 -10.50 -5.70
CA SER A 57 23.60 -11.11 -5.75
C SER A 57 23.70 -12.38 -4.89
N SER A 58 22.77 -12.59 -3.95
CA SER A 58 22.76 -13.72 -3.03
C SER A 58 22.60 -15.10 -3.72
N LYS A 59 22.23 -15.14 -5.02
CA LYS A 59 22.05 -16.35 -5.86
C LYS A 59 21.10 -17.41 -5.27
N GLN A 60 20.34 -17.12 -4.23
CA GLN A 60 19.43 -18.08 -3.62
C GLN A 60 18.15 -18.24 -4.45
N VAL A 61 17.68 -19.49 -4.58
CA VAL A 61 16.47 -19.85 -5.35
C VAL A 61 15.20 -19.42 -4.61
N SER A 62 15.26 -19.36 -3.28
CA SER A 62 14.26 -18.73 -2.42
C SER A 62 14.62 -17.26 -2.19
N ILE A 63 13.63 -16.37 -2.15
CA ILE A 63 13.82 -14.99 -1.71
C ILE A 63 14.26 -15.04 -0.24
N ASN A 64 15.57 -14.99 0.01
CA ASN A 64 16.10 -14.74 1.35
C ASN A 64 15.94 -13.24 1.61
N ARG A 65 14.71 -12.90 2.00
CA ARG A 65 14.25 -11.54 2.22
C ARG A 65 14.59 -11.13 3.64
N GLU A 66 15.06 -9.91 3.77
CA GLU A 66 14.97 -9.20 5.04
C GLU A 66 13.62 -8.47 5.04
N ILE A 67 12.82 -8.69 6.08
CA ILE A 67 11.66 -7.84 6.28
C ILE A 67 12.20 -6.49 6.74
N PHE A 68 12.13 -5.51 5.83
CA PHE A 68 12.66 -4.19 6.08
C PHE A 68 11.68 -3.38 6.93
N ILE A 69 10.37 -3.56 6.71
CA ILE A 69 9.31 -3.04 7.59
C ILE A 69 8.20 -4.08 7.72
N GLU A 70 7.88 -4.44 8.97
CA GLU A 70 6.74 -5.26 9.34
C GLU A 70 5.52 -4.40 9.67
N ASN A 71 4.33 -5.00 9.57
CA ASN A 71 3.08 -4.43 10.06
C ASN A 71 2.82 -3.01 9.56
N PHE A 72 3.02 -2.80 8.26
CA PHE A 72 2.84 -1.49 7.66
C PHE A 72 1.39 -1.01 7.85
N PRO A 73 1.15 0.23 8.28
CA PRO A 73 -0.21 0.72 8.48
C PRO A 73 -0.97 0.81 7.14
N GLY A 74 -2.02 0.00 7.00
CA GLY A 74 -2.79 -0.14 5.76
C GLY A 74 -2.04 -0.96 4.69
N GLY A 75 -2.53 -0.93 3.46
CA GLY A 75 -1.93 -1.66 2.34
C GLY A 75 -0.89 -0.85 1.59
N PRO A 76 0.42 -1.14 1.71
CA PRO A 76 1.41 -0.48 0.88
C PRO A 76 1.21 -0.85 -0.60
N ALA A 77 1.09 0.17 -1.44
CA ALA A 77 0.98 0.04 -2.89
C ALA A 77 2.34 0.38 -3.55
N ASN A 78 2.43 1.42 -4.38
CA ASN A 78 3.68 1.72 -5.09
C ASN A 78 4.71 2.41 -4.18
N ILE A 79 6.00 2.19 -4.49
CA ILE A 79 7.16 2.64 -3.70
C ILE A 79 8.24 3.35 -4.52
N PRO A 80 7.91 4.44 -5.24
CA PRO A 80 8.93 5.23 -5.92
C PRO A 80 10.03 5.72 -4.96
N LEU A 81 11.28 5.59 -5.42
CA LEU A 81 12.46 6.11 -4.75
C LEU A 81 12.48 7.65 -4.82
N ALA A 82 12.83 8.30 -3.72
CA ALA A 82 13.14 9.72 -3.69
C ALA A 82 14.64 9.95 -3.97
N PRO A 83 15.03 11.15 -4.42
CA PRO A 83 16.44 11.45 -4.75
C PRO A 83 17.43 11.26 -3.60
N ASP A 84 16.96 11.32 -2.35
CA ASP A 84 17.74 11.14 -1.12
C ASP A 84 17.88 9.67 -0.68
N GLY A 85 17.38 8.71 -1.47
CA GLY A 85 17.41 7.28 -1.16
C GLY A 85 16.31 6.82 -0.19
N SER A 86 15.40 7.71 0.20
CA SER A 86 14.17 7.33 0.90
C SER A 86 13.08 6.90 -0.09
N PHE A 87 11.93 6.46 0.42
CA PHE A 87 10.82 5.92 -0.37
C PHE A 87 9.55 6.72 -0.10
N TRP A 88 8.78 7.01 -1.15
CA TRP A 88 7.40 7.45 -0.99
C TRP A 88 6.48 6.24 -1.17
N ILE A 89 5.67 5.94 -0.16
CA ILE A 89 4.80 4.77 -0.13
C ILE A 89 3.35 5.23 -0.04
N SER A 90 2.54 4.87 -1.02
CA SER A 90 1.09 5.08 -0.97
C SER A 90 0.39 3.99 -0.17
N LEU A 91 -0.61 4.38 0.62
CA LEU A 91 -1.30 3.49 1.56
C LEU A 91 -2.78 3.38 1.24
N ILE A 92 -3.21 2.15 1.00
CA ILE A 92 -4.62 1.78 0.89
C ILE A 92 -5.17 1.71 2.31
N LYS A 93 -6.11 2.59 2.62
CA LYS A 93 -6.78 2.64 3.92
C LYS A 93 -8.19 2.09 3.83
N MET A 94 -8.67 1.62 4.98
CA MET A 94 -10.10 1.41 5.18
C MET A 94 -10.85 2.71 5.37
N ASN A 95 -12.10 2.68 4.96
CA ASN A 95 -13.11 3.63 5.38
C ASN A 95 -13.64 3.25 6.78
N PRO A 96 -13.34 4.02 7.83
CA PRO A 96 -13.70 3.68 9.21
C PRO A 96 -15.20 3.41 9.41
N SER A 97 -16.07 4.17 8.73
CA SER A 97 -17.52 4.02 8.85
C SER A 97 -18.02 2.71 8.21
N ALA A 98 -17.41 2.30 7.10
CA ALA A 98 -17.73 1.01 6.49
C ALA A 98 -17.26 -0.15 7.38
N VAL A 99 -16.09 -0.02 8.02
CA VAL A 99 -15.59 -1.00 9.00
C VAL A 99 -16.58 -1.15 10.14
N GLU A 100 -16.99 -0.04 10.75
CA GLU A 100 -17.93 -0.02 11.86
C GLU A 100 -19.26 -0.69 11.48
N THR A 101 -19.77 -0.38 10.28
CA THR A 101 -21.00 -1.01 9.75
C THR A 101 -20.84 -2.52 9.64
N VAL A 102 -19.75 -2.99 9.05
CA VAL A 102 -19.48 -4.43 8.89
C VAL A 102 -19.30 -5.10 10.26
N HIS A 103 -18.51 -4.50 11.16
CA HIS A 103 -18.21 -5.02 12.49
C HIS A 103 -19.41 -5.04 13.43
N SER A 104 -20.41 -4.17 13.19
CA SER A 104 -21.67 -4.19 13.93
C SER A 104 -22.56 -5.39 13.57
N SER A 105 -22.31 -6.06 12.44
CA SER A 105 -23.06 -7.24 12.03
C SER A 105 -22.51 -8.50 12.70
N LYS A 106 -23.42 -9.29 13.30
CA LYS A 106 -23.10 -10.60 13.88
C LYS A 106 -22.56 -11.59 12.84
N ASN A 107 -22.94 -11.44 11.57
CA ASN A 107 -22.48 -12.28 10.47
C ASN A 107 -21.89 -11.41 9.33
N ARG A 108 -20.65 -10.97 9.53
CA ARG A 108 -19.89 -10.13 8.58
C ARG A 108 -19.86 -10.71 7.16
N LYS A 109 -19.61 -12.02 7.06
CA LYS A 109 -19.48 -12.70 5.77
C LYS A 109 -20.81 -12.65 4.99
N GLN A 110 -21.91 -13.02 5.65
CA GLN A 110 -23.23 -12.95 5.04
C GLN A 110 -23.59 -11.51 4.64
N LEU A 111 -23.31 -10.53 5.51
CA LEU A 111 -23.54 -9.12 5.18
C LEU A 111 -22.81 -8.71 3.89
N LEU A 112 -21.53 -9.04 3.75
CA LEU A 112 -20.74 -8.70 2.56
C LEU A 112 -21.16 -9.47 1.30
N GLU A 113 -21.72 -10.67 1.46
CA GLU A 113 -22.29 -11.45 0.36
C GLU A 113 -23.64 -10.87 -0.11
N GLU A 114 -24.48 -10.43 0.82
CA GLU A 114 -25.78 -9.80 0.55
C GLU A 114 -25.63 -8.35 0.03
N HIS A 115 -24.59 -7.65 0.49
CA HIS A 115 -24.33 -6.23 0.22
C HIS A 115 -22.91 -6.01 -0.36
N PRO A 116 -22.62 -6.49 -1.58
CA PRO A 116 -21.30 -6.36 -2.20
C PRO A 116 -20.85 -4.90 -2.40
N GLU A 117 -21.76 -3.93 -2.41
CA GLU A 117 -21.45 -2.50 -2.41
C GLU A 117 -20.66 -2.05 -1.18
N LEU A 118 -20.82 -2.72 -0.04
CA LEU A 118 -20.03 -2.44 1.17
C LEU A 118 -18.55 -2.78 0.98
N ILE A 119 -18.22 -3.74 0.11
CA ILE A 119 -16.82 -4.05 -0.23
C ILE A 119 -16.15 -2.84 -0.88
N ASN A 120 -16.86 -2.17 -1.79
CA ASN A 120 -16.38 -0.94 -2.43
C ASN A 120 -16.32 0.23 -1.45
N GLN A 121 -17.11 0.22 -0.37
CA GLN A 121 -17.02 1.24 0.67
C GLN A 121 -15.88 0.96 1.65
N LEU A 122 -15.58 -0.31 1.97
CA LEU A 122 -14.45 -0.73 2.79
C LEU A 122 -13.13 -0.26 2.17
N MET A 123 -12.98 -0.48 0.87
CA MET A 123 -11.91 0.08 0.07
C MET A 123 -12.19 1.58 -0.08
N SER A 124 -11.40 2.48 0.52
CA SER A 124 -11.56 3.96 0.54
C SER A 124 -11.65 4.64 -0.84
N THR A 125 -12.65 4.29 -1.65
CA THR A 125 -12.80 4.70 -3.06
C THR A 125 -14.05 5.56 -3.29
N GLY A 126 -14.84 5.80 -2.23
CA GLY A 126 -16.06 6.63 -2.23
C GLY A 126 -16.20 7.51 -0.98
N LYS A 127 -17.40 7.60 -0.39
CA LYS A 127 -17.66 8.40 0.81
C LYS A 127 -16.85 7.86 2.00
N GLY A 128 -15.91 8.62 2.55
CA GLY A 128 -14.96 8.16 3.58
C GLY A 128 -13.58 7.77 3.02
N ALA A 129 -13.35 8.02 1.73
CA ALA A 129 -12.04 7.91 1.12
C ALA A 129 -11.02 8.89 1.75
N ALA A 130 -9.80 8.42 1.96
CA ALA A 130 -8.73 9.22 2.51
C ALA A 130 -7.39 8.79 1.90
N ALA A 131 -6.93 9.54 0.89
CA ALA A 131 -5.62 9.33 0.32
C ALA A 131 -4.55 9.50 1.41
N LYS A 132 -3.59 8.59 1.47
CA LYS A 132 -2.44 8.70 2.37
C LYS A 132 -1.17 8.24 1.67
N VAL A 133 -0.11 9.01 1.85
CA VAL A 133 1.24 8.71 1.39
C VAL A 133 2.22 9.00 2.52
N VAL A 134 3.18 8.12 2.75
CA VAL A 134 4.24 8.29 3.74
C VAL A 134 5.61 8.28 3.09
N LYS A 135 6.53 9.11 3.59
CA LYS A 135 7.96 9.06 3.24
C LYS A 135 8.65 8.18 4.27
N VAL A 136 9.39 7.18 3.81
CA VAL A 136 10.09 6.19 4.63
C VAL A 136 11.58 6.30 4.35
N SER A 137 12.40 6.54 5.37
CA SER A 137 13.86 6.61 5.23
C SER A 137 14.49 5.26 4.89
N ALA A 138 15.75 5.29 4.45
CA ALA A 138 16.54 4.10 4.13
C ALA A 138 16.80 3.14 5.31
N ASN A 139 16.40 3.50 6.53
CA ASN A 139 16.42 2.63 7.72
C ASN A 139 15.01 2.16 8.15
N GLY A 140 13.98 2.41 7.35
CA GLY A 140 12.62 1.92 7.57
C GLY A 140 11.73 2.81 8.44
N SER A 141 12.19 3.98 8.86
CA SER A 141 11.38 4.91 9.67
C SER A 141 10.48 5.79 8.81
N ILE A 142 9.22 6.00 9.21
CA ILE A 142 8.36 7.01 8.59
C ILE A 142 8.84 8.41 9.01
N ILE A 143 9.25 9.23 8.06
CA ILE A 143 9.82 10.57 8.28
C ILE A 143 8.91 11.72 7.81
N ARG A 144 7.90 11.42 7.00
CA ARG A 144 6.88 12.40 6.57
C ARG A 144 5.57 11.69 6.24
N GLU A 145 4.46 12.38 6.40
CA GLU A 145 3.13 11.90 6.01
C GLU A 145 2.39 13.01 5.26
N PHE A 146 1.65 12.60 4.23
CA PHE A 146 0.61 13.40 3.60
C PHE A 146 -0.70 12.63 3.60
N ASN A 147 -1.78 13.33 3.92
CA ASN A 147 -3.12 12.78 3.88
C ASN A 147 -4.14 13.81 3.36
N ASP A 148 -5.22 13.30 2.79
CA ASP A 148 -6.43 14.07 2.47
C ASP A 148 -7.64 13.38 3.12
N PRO A 149 -7.85 13.58 4.44
CA PRO A 149 -8.76 12.76 5.24
C PRO A 149 -10.23 12.89 4.83
N ASN A 150 -10.60 13.94 4.11
CA ASN A 150 -11.96 14.18 3.63
C ASN A 150 -12.07 14.08 2.11
N ALA A 151 -11.04 13.57 1.43
CA ALA A 151 -10.97 13.50 -0.03
C ALA A 151 -11.31 14.84 -0.72
N LYS A 152 -10.88 15.97 -0.14
CA LYS A 152 -11.22 17.30 -0.67
C LYS A 152 -10.62 17.53 -2.05
N ASN A 153 -9.40 17.03 -2.25
CA ASN A 153 -8.63 17.19 -3.48
C ASN A 153 -8.37 15.84 -4.15
N ILE A 154 -8.07 14.80 -3.37
CA ILE A 154 -7.80 13.46 -3.92
C ILE A 154 -8.26 12.37 -2.95
N SER A 155 -9.08 11.45 -3.44
CA SER A 155 -9.71 10.40 -2.63
C SER A 155 -8.83 9.16 -2.43
N PHE A 156 -7.99 8.86 -3.42
CA PHE A 156 -7.19 7.65 -3.46
C PHE A 156 -5.87 7.97 -4.16
N VAL A 157 -4.76 7.38 -3.73
CA VAL A 157 -3.44 7.55 -4.38
C VAL A 157 -2.81 6.18 -4.51
N THR A 158 -2.30 5.87 -5.70
CA THR A 158 -1.58 4.62 -5.98
C THR A 158 -0.08 4.82 -6.15
N SER A 159 0.38 6.04 -6.41
CA SER A 159 1.80 6.36 -6.52
C SER A 159 2.07 7.82 -6.19
N ALA A 160 3.25 8.10 -5.64
CA ALA A 160 3.66 9.44 -5.23
C ALA A 160 5.14 9.66 -5.56
N LEU A 161 5.43 10.33 -6.67
CA LEU A 161 6.81 10.53 -7.15
C LEU A 161 7.33 11.90 -6.73
N GLU A 162 8.47 11.94 -6.05
CA GLU A 162 9.18 13.18 -5.76
C GLU A 162 10.00 13.62 -6.97
N PHE A 163 9.75 14.83 -7.46
CA PHE A 163 10.48 15.40 -8.58
C PHE A 163 10.57 16.93 -8.48
N HIS A 164 11.79 17.46 -8.54
CA HIS A 164 12.09 18.90 -8.49
C HIS A 164 11.35 19.64 -7.36
N GLY A 165 11.42 19.13 -6.13
CA GLY A 165 10.82 19.74 -4.94
C GLY A 165 9.29 19.69 -4.88
N ASN A 166 8.66 18.82 -5.69
CA ASN A 166 7.23 18.57 -5.67
C ASN A 166 6.97 17.06 -5.55
N LEU A 167 5.85 16.70 -4.95
CA LEU A 167 5.32 15.35 -4.95
C LEU A 167 4.17 15.26 -5.96
N TYR A 168 4.33 14.40 -6.96
CA TYR A 168 3.33 14.13 -7.98
C TYR A 168 2.53 12.89 -7.59
N LEU A 169 1.22 13.03 -7.47
CA LEU A 169 0.31 11.99 -7.02
C LEU A 169 -0.47 11.44 -8.21
N ALA A 170 -0.40 10.13 -8.39
CA ALA A 170 -1.20 9.41 -9.38
C ALA A 170 -2.30 8.60 -8.67
N SER A 171 -3.46 8.53 -9.31
CA SER A 171 -4.59 7.77 -8.82
C SER A 171 -5.40 7.18 -9.95
N ILE A 172 -5.78 5.91 -9.78
CA ILE A 172 -6.68 5.20 -10.68
C ILE A 172 -8.14 5.68 -10.57
N ASN A 173 -8.47 6.45 -9.54
CA ASN A 173 -9.82 6.96 -9.29
C ASN A 173 -9.97 8.45 -9.65
N SER A 174 -9.01 9.02 -10.37
CA SER A 174 -9.01 10.43 -10.75
C SER A 174 -8.69 10.62 -12.23
N ASN A 175 -9.18 11.71 -12.81
CA ASN A 175 -8.87 12.15 -14.18
C ASN A 175 -7.85 13.31 -14.20
N PHE A 176 -7.08 13.49 -13.13
CA PHE A 176 -6.07 14.55 -12.99
C PHE A 176 -4.82 14.00 -12.29
N ILE A 177 -3.74 14.78 -12.30
CA ILE A 177 -2.51 14.50 -11.55
C ILE A 177 -2.46 15.45 -10.36
N GLY A 178 -2.28 14.91 -9.16
CA GLY A 178 -2.06 15.72 -7.97
C GLY A 178 -0.63 16.26 -7.95
N LYS A 179 -0.44 17.51 -7.52
CA LYS A 179 0.89 18.10 -7.33
C LYS A 179 0.92 18.82 -5.99
N LEU A 180 1.89 18.45 -5.15
CA LEU A 180 2.08 19.04 -3.82
C LEU A 180 3.51 19.59 -3.68
N PRO A 181 3.70 20.89 -3.43
CA PRO A 181 5.02 21.42 -3.11
C PRO A 181 5.57 20.79 -1.82
N LEU A 182 6.84 20.42 -1.81
CA LEU A 182 7.51 19.83 -0.63
C LEU A 182 8.18 20.87 0.27
N LYS A 183 8.24 22.13 -0.19
CA LYS A 183 8.76 23.32 0.51
C LYS A 183 7.72 23.92 1.44
#